data_AF-A0A914NXP8-F1
#
_entry.id   AF-A0A914NXP8-F1
#
_cell.length_a   1.000
_cell.length_b   1.000
_cell.length_c   1.000
_cell.angle_alpha   90.00
_cell.angle_beta   90.00
_cell.angle_gamma   90.00
#
_symmetry.space_group_name_H-M   'P 1'
#
loop_
_entity.id
_entity.type
_entity.pdbx_description
1 polymer ?
#
loop_
_entity_poly.entity_id
_entity_poly.type
_entity_poly.pdbx_seq_one_letter_code
_entity_poly.pdbx_strand_id
1 'polypeptide(L)'
;MESLIPIIGKLQDVFAAVGSRENEVDLPQIVVVGSQSAGKSSVIEGIVGRDFLPRGSGIVTRRPLLIQLVHTPEGDDRRKIDGG
;
A
#
# COMPACT_ATOMS: atom_id res chain seq x y z
N MET A 1 8.39 0.81 -9.77
CA MET A 1 7.32 1.61 -9.10
C MET A 1 7.63 3.10 -9.10
N GLU A 2 8.89 3.51 -8.98
CA GLU A 2 9.29 4.92 -8.95
C GLU A 2 8.82 5.75 -10.16
N SER A 3 8.68 5.14 -11.35
CA SER A 3 8.15 5.84 -12.54
C SER A 3 6.63 5.90 -12.62
N LEU A 4 5.90 5.00 -11.96
CA LEU A 4 4.44 4.90 -12.04
C LEU A 4 3.75 5.82 -11.04
N ILE A 5 4.32 6.00 -9.85
CA ILE A 5 3.76 6.88 -8.81
C ILE A 5 3.57 8.33 -9.32
N PRO A 6 4.57 8.96 -9.98
CA PRO A 6 4.42 10.32 -10.50
C PRO A 6 3.39 10.41 -11.64
N ILE A 7 3.24 9.35 -12.44
CA ILE A 7 2.28 9.32 -13.55
C ILE A 7 0.86 9.19 -13.01
N ILE A 8 0.63 8.28 -12.06
CA ILE A 8 -0.67 8.10 -11.41
C ILE A 8 -1.05 9.36 -10.63
N GLY A 9 -0.11 9.97 -9.90
CA GLY A 9 -0.35 11.24 -9.20
C GLY A 9 -0.79 12.35 -10.16
N LYS A 10 -0.11 12.51 -11.29
CA LYS A 10 -0.52 13.48 -12.33
C LYS A 10 -1.90 13.17 -12.91
N LEU A 11 -2.23 11.90 -13.14
CA LEU A 11 -3.54 11.50 -13.64
C LEU A 11 -4.65 11.85 -12.62
N GLN A 12 -4.40 11.57 -11.34
CA GLN A 12 -5.31 11.90 -10.24
C GLN A 12 -5.53 13.42 -10.13
N ASP A 13 -4.47 14.22 -10.25
CA ASP A 13 -4.56 15.70 -10.24
C ASP A 13 -5.42 16.23 -11.40
N VAL A 14 -5.25 15.66 -12.60
CA VAL A 14 -6.05 16.01 -13.78
C VAL A 14 -7.52 15.65 -13.57
N PHE A 15 -7.83 14.46 -13.06
CA PHE A 15 -9.21 14.06 -12.79
C PHE A 15 -9.86 14.90 -11.69
N ALA A 16 -9.11 15.29 -10.66
CA ALA A 16 -9.57 16.20 -9.62
C ALA A 16 -9.90 17.60 -10.18
N ALA A 17 -9.06 18.11 -11.09
CA ALA A 17 -9.25 19.44 -11.70
C ALA A 17 -10.46 19.52 -12.66
N VAL A 18 -10.79 18.42 -13.34
CA VAL A 18 -11.90 18.35 -14.31
C VAL A 18 -13.25 18.08 -13.62
N GLY A 19 -13.27 17.83 -12.31
CA GLY A 19 -14.50 17.58 -11.54
C GLY A 19 -15.11 16.20 -11.80
N SER A 20 -14.46 15.36 -12.60
CA SER A 20 -14.86 13.98 -12.86
C SER A 20 -14.42 13.07 -11.73
N ARG A 21 -15.11 13.14 -10.58
CA ARG A 21 -14.93 12.18 -9.48
C ARG A 21 -15.26 10.74 -9.88
N GLU A 22 -16.00 10.56 -10.97
CA GLU A 22 -16.33 9.24 -11.54
C GLU A 22 -15.16 8.60 -12.30
N ASN A 23 -14.06 9.33 -12.54
CA ASN A 23 -12.86 8.85 -13.25
C ASN A 23 -11.69 8.58 -12.30
N GLU A 24 -11.94 8.33 -11.02
CA GLU A 24 -10.89 7.90 -10.11
C GLU A 24 -10.27 6.60 -10.64
N VAL A 25 -8.95 6.58 -10.79
CA VAL A 25 -8.25 5.39 -11.32
C VAL A 25 -8.30 4.32 -10.25
N ASP A 26 -9.18 3.34 -10.43
CA ASP A 26 -9.20 2.15 -9.60
C ASP A 26 -7.90 1.38 -9.78
N LEU A 27 -7.04 1.42 -8.76
CA LEU A 27 -5.84 0.61 -8.73
C LEU A 27 -6.23 -0.83 -8.37
N PRO A 28 -5.64 -1.84 -9.04
CA PRO A 28 -5.92 -3.23 -8.74
C PRO A 28 -5.51 -3.55 -7.29
N GLN A 29 -6.42 -4.17 -6.55
CA GLN A 29 -6.12 -4.67 -5.20
C GLN A 29 -5.31 -5.97 -5.29
N ILE A 30 -4.28 -6.07 -4.46
CA ILE A 30 -3.43 -7.27 -4.38
C ILE A 30 -3.84 -8.07 -3.15
N VAL A 31 -4.20 -9.34 -3.36
CA VAL A 31 -4.48 -10.30 -2.29
C VAL A 31 -3.40 -11.37 -2.31
N VAL A 32 -2.79 -11.62 -1.14
CA VAL A 32 -1.72 -12.64 -1.00
C VAL A 32 -2.28 -13.85 -0.28
N VAL A 33 -2.34 -14.98 -0.97
CA VAL A 33 -2.81 -16.28 -0.45
C VAL A 33 -1.74 -17.35 -0.62
N GLY A 34 -1.73 -18.34 0.26
CA GLY A 34 -0.79 -19.46 0.17
C GLY A 34 -0.62 -20.22 1.48
N SER A 35 0.03 -21.38 1.41
CA SER A 35 0.29 -22.23 2.58
C SER A 35 1.17 -21.52 3.63
N GLN A 36 1.20 -22.07 4.84
CA GLN A 36 2.09 -21.58 5.89
C GLN A 36 3.54 -21.58 5.39
N SER A 37 4.30 -20.53 5.73
CA SER A 37 5.71 -20.37 5.34
C SER A 37 5.99 -20.19 3.84
N ALA A 38 4.97 -20.04 2.99
CA ALA A 38 5.14 -19.77 1.55
C ALA A 38 5.68 -18.36 1.21
N GLY A 39 6.25 -17.63 2.17
CA GLY A 39 6.81 -16.29 1.93
C GLY A 39 5.80 -15.15 1.76
N LYS A 40 4.53 -15.34 2.14
CA LYS A 40 3.46 -14.32 2.03
C LYS A 40 3.86 -12.97 2.61
N SER A 41 4.35 -12.96 3.85
CA SER A 41 4.79 -11.72 4.51
C SER A 41 5.98 -11.10 3.79
N SER A 42 6.93 -11.92 3.34
CA SER A 42 8.12 -11.44 2.62
C SER A 42 7.79 -10.80 1.26
N VAL A 43 6.78 -11.31 0.55
CA VAL A 43 6.30 -10.67 -0.70
C VAL A 43 5.70 -9.29 -0.41
N ILE A 44 4.87 -9.19 0.63
CA ILE A 44 4.27 -7.92 1.03
C ILE A 44 5.37 -6.93 1.47
N GLU A 45 6.31 -7.35 2.30
CA GLU A 45 7.44 -6.53 2.77
C GLU A 45 8.35 -6.12 1.61
N GLY A 46 8.56 -6.98 0.62
CA GLY A 46 9.30 -6.66 -0.60
C GLY A 46 8.62 -5.59 -1.47
N ILE A 47 7.28 -5.59 -1.52
CA ILE A 47 6.50 -4.54 -2.21
C ILE A 47 6.60 -3.21 -1.45
N VAL A 48 6.51 -3.24 -0.12
CA VAL A 48 6.55 -2.04 0.74
C VAL A 48 7.97 -1.51 0.90
N GLY A 49 8.99 -2.36 0.73
CA GLY A 49 10.39 -2.02 0.93
C GLY A 49 10.80 -1.84 2.39
N ARG A 50 10.01 -2.37 3.34
CA ARG A 50 10.26 -2.29 4.78
C ARG A 50 9.85 -3.58 5.47
N ASP A 51 10.54 -3.92 6.55
CA ASP A 51 10.11 -4.97 7.48
C ASP A 51 9.12 -4.38 8.48
N PHE A 52 7.88 -4.89 8.49
CA PHE A 52 6.82 -4.38 9.37
C PHE A 52 5.80 -5.43 9.79
N LEU A 53 5.84 -6.63 9.19
CA LEU A 53 4.97 -7.71 9.59
C LEU A 53 5.62 -8.52 10.72
N PRO A 54 4.84 -9.11 11.63
CA PRO A 54 5.38 -9.95 12.68
C PRO A 54 6.20 -11.10 12.10
N ARG A 55 7.24 -11.54 12.82
CA ARG A 55 8.04 -12.72 12.50
C ARG A 55 7.97 -13.70 13.67
N GLY A 56 7.98 -15.00 13.35
CA GLY A 56 7.90 -16.06 14.36
C GLY A 56 7.75 -17.44 13.75
N SER A 57 7.90 -18.47 14.57
CA SER A 57 7.59 -19.85 14.20
C SER A 57 6.08 -20.12 14.24
N GLY A 58 5.62 -21.09 13.47
CA GLY A 58 4.19 -21.43 13.39
C GLY A 58 3.39 -20.46 12.50
N ILE A 59 2.12 -20.24 12.86
CA ILE A 59 1.21 -19.37 12.10
C ILE A 59 1.39 -17.93 12.55
N VAL A 60 1.93 -17.11 11.66
CA VAL A 60 2.27 -15.71 11.94
C VAL A 60 1.06 -14.79 11.72
N THR A 61 0.47 -14.83 10.52
CA THR A 61 -0.71 -14.05 10.17
C THR A 61 -1.97 -14.75 10.67
N ARG A 62 -2.43 -14.37 11.87
CA ARG A 62 -3.61 -14.97 12.54
C ARG A 62 -4.92 -14.22 12.27
N ARG A 63 -4.85 -13.05 11.63
CA ARG A 63 -5.99 -12.23 11.23
C ARG A 63 -5.75 -11.67 9.82
N PRO A 64 -6.78 -11.50 8.99
CA PRO A 64 -6.66 -10.76 7.74
C PRO A 64 -6.12 -9.35 8.01
N LEU A 65 -5.22 -8.88 7.16
CA LEU A 65 -4.66 -7.54 7.24
C LEU A 65 -5.05 -6.77 5.98
N LEU A 66 -5.61 -5.57 6.15
CA LEU A 66 -5.79 -4.60 5.08
C LEU A 66 -4.60 -3.64 5.11
N ILE A 67 -3.78 -3.66 4.06
CA ILE A 67 -2.60 -2.78 3.96
C ILE A 67 -2.90 -1.75 2.89
N GLN A 68 -2.94 -0.48 3.29
CA GLN A 68 -3.19 0.64 2.39
C GLN A 68 -1.93 1.48 2.27
N LEU A 69 -1.37 1.53 1.06
CA LEU A 69 -0.26 2.41 0.74
C LEU A 69 -0.81 3.75 0.29
N VAL A 70 -0.47 4.81 1.03
CA VAL A 70 -0.88 6.17 0.71
C VAL A 70 0.35 6.99 0.37
N HIS A 71 0.39 7.50 -0.86
CA HIS A 71 1.43 8.44 -1.26
C HIS A 71 1.32 9.70 -0.41
N THR A 72 2.45 10.16 0.15
CA THR A 72 2.54 11.41 0.91
C THR A 72 3.57 12.28 0.22
N PRO A 73 3.23 13.50 -0.21
CA PRO A 73 4.20 14.42 -0.78
C PRO A 73 5.33 14.73 0.20
N GLU A 74 6.54 14.93 -0.30
CA GLU A 74 7.67 15.34 0.54
C GLU A 74 7.36 16.67 1.25
N GLY A 75 7.49 16.68 2.58
CA GLY A 75 7.20 17.85 3.43
C GLY A 75 5.82 17.87 4.10
N ASP A 76 4.92 16.92 3.81
CA ASP A 76 3.63 16.80 4.51
C ASP A 76 3.74 15.94 5.77
N ASP A 77 4.31 16.50 6.85
CA ASP A 77 4.59 15.79 8.12
C ASP A 77 3.36 15.68 9.05
N ARG A 78 2.15 15.99 8.54
CA ARG A 78 0.91 16.09 9.33
C ARG A 78 0.30 14.76 9.79
N ARG A 79 0.90 13.61 9.45
CA ARG A 79 0.35 12.26 9.77
C ARG A 79 1.27 11.38 10.62
N LYS A 80 2.17 11.95 11.41
CA LYS A 80 2.96 11.20 12.42
C LYS A 80 2.18 10.86 13.70
N ILE A 81 0.93 11.25 13.80
CA ILE A 81 0.03 10.89 14.91
C ILE A 81 -0.92 9.78 14.43
N ASP A 82 -1.24 8.85 15.33
CA ASP A 82 -2.09 7.66 15.14
C ASP A 82 -1.34 6.34 14.88
N GLY A 83 -0.39 6.04 15.75
CA GLY A 83 0.11 4.68 15.98
C GLY A 83 0.30 4.39 17.46
N GLY A 84 -0.81 4.24 18.18
CA GLY A 84 -0.88 3.60 19.50
C GLY A 84 -1.32 2.14 19.38
#